data_AF-A0A7S4V6P8-F1
#
_entry.id   AF-A0A7S4V6P8-F1
#
_cell.length_a   1.000
_cell.length_b   1.000
_cell.length_c   1.000
_cell.angle_alpha   90.00
_cell.angle_beta   90.00
_cell.angle_gamma   90.00
#
_symmetry.space_group_name_H-M   'P 1'
#
loop_
_entity.id
_entity.type
_entity.pdbx_description
1 polymer ?
#
loop_
_entity_poly.entity_id
_entity_poly.type
_entity_poly.pdbx_seq_one_letter_code
_entity_poly.pdbx_strand_id
1 'polypeptide(L)'
;MFIRNRGNKSSFSGKEGNMESTPLAVAEEGGAAAASLSLADVEMQSVGKKRAVPVSASAYSAAKKGMGLISTITYCLFGGTIVACSMAMTIYSSPLIQAACSISIILSVYGLDQRRRLDRMDTLRAALNKVRAEVNRMMTENDKLTHENNKLEAEANRVKDMENRLNGILSSQGKDVAAFVSKVKENQAVLDEIKGCMKAQVSQDIVTVLMNADRDEDCIIDPEEVKGLLFRLRAFDGLDVNEDKFRFLLEKKGNSIDAVVGLVKDLMDDEPNDDTVFTVDPKRMARHA
;
A
#
# COMPACT_ATOMS: atom_id res chain seq x y z
N MET A 1 34.87 -17.75 44.19
CA MET A 1 33.71 -17.77 45.11
C MET A 1 33.41 -16.33 45.51
N PHE A 2 32.45 -15.68 44.85
CA PHE A 2 31.62 -14.57 45.36
C PHE A 2 30.65 -14.18 44.24
N ILE A 3 29.40 -14.61 44.41
CA ILE A 3 28.27 -14.33 43.51
C ILE A 3 27.70 -12.98 43.95
N ARG A 4 27.57 -12.02 43.03
CA ARG A 4 26.78 -10.80 43.27
C ARG A 4 25.64 -10.69 42.27
N ASN A 5 24.52 -11.22 42.75
CA ASN A 5 23.18 -11.07 42.26
C ASN A 5 22.74 -9.58 42.38
N ARG A 6 22.26 -8.98 41.30
CA ARG A 6 21.46 -7.74 41.32
C ARG A 6 20.28 -7.92 40.37
N GLY A 7 19.15 -8.31 40.94
CA GLY A 7 17.85 -8.06 40.34
C GLY A 7 17.54 -6.57 40.36
N ASN A 8 16.97 -6.05 39.27
CA ASN A 8 16.32 -4.77 39.23
C ASN A 8 14.86 -4.98 38.84
N LYS A 9 13.98 -4.93 39.85
CA LYS A 9 12.54 -4.79 39.69
C LYS A 9 12.26 -3.30 39.63
N SER A 10 11.77 -2.80 38.50
CA SER A 10 11.11 -1.50 38.43
C SER A 10 9.65 -1.70 38.02
N SER A 11 8.82 -1.55 39.04
CA SER A 11 7.38 -1.36 39.07
C SER A 11 6.87 -0.38 38.01
N PHE A 12 6.00 -0.87 37.13
CA PHE A 12 5.16 -0.06 36.25
C PHE A 12 3.89 0.33 37.03
N SER A 13 3.91 1.53 37.62
CA SER A 13 2.75 2.12 38.28
C SER A 13 1.82 2.69 37.21
N GLY A 14 0.67 2.04 37.03
CA GLY A 14 -0.45 2.60 36.30
C GLY A 14 -0.91 3.91 36.95
N LYS A 15 -1.17 4.91 36.12
CA LYS A 15 -2.00 6.06 36.47
C LYS A 15 -3.15 6.09 35.49
N GLU A 16 -4.30 5.77 36.04
CA GLU A 16 -5.63 5.83 35.45
C GLU A 16 -5.93 7.27 35.02
N GLY A 17 -6.15 7.44 33.72
CA GLY A 17 -6.67 8.65 33.12
C GLY A 17 -8.19 8.56 33.10
N ASN A 18 -8.78 9.17 34.13
CA ASN A 18 -10.18 9.47 34.37
C ASN A 18 -10.99 9.77 33.08
N MET A 19 -11.91 8.88 32.70
CA MET A 19 -13.01 9.20 31.79
C MET A 19 -14.13 9.83 32.62
N GLU A 20 -14.21 11.15 32.56
CA GLU A 20 -15.29 11.91 33.18
C GLU A 20 -16.51 11.86 32.26
N SER A 21 -17.46 11.02 32.68
CA SER A 21 -18.83 11.00 32.20
C SER A 21 -19.56 12.29 32.59
N THR A 22 -20.10 13.01 31.61
CA THR A 22 -21.24 13.92 31.83
C THR A 22 -22.39 13.54 30.90
N PRO A 23 -23.60 13.32 31.46
CA PRO A 23 -24.78 12.87 30.71
C PRO A 23 -25.77 14.01 30.41
N LEU A 24 -26.70 13.71 29.50
CA LEU A 24 -28.05 14.28 29.36
C LEU A 24 -28.20 15.81 29.13
N ALA A 25 -28.66 16.17 27.93
CA ALA A 25 -30.04 16.67 27.72
C ALA A 25 -30.19 17.20 26.28
N VAL A 26 -30.70 16.36 25.38
CA VAL A 26 -31.40 16.86 24.18
C VAL A 26 -32.76 16.19 24.17
N ALA A 27 -33.77 17.03 24.31
CA ALA A 27 -35.16 16.70 24.45
C ALA A 27 -35.72 15.97 23.21
N GLU A 28 -36.61 15.03 23.51
CA GLU A 28 -37.58 14.45 22.60
C GLU A 28 -38.50 15.52 22.00
N GLU A 29 -38.74 15.42 20.70
CA GLU A 29 -40.00 15.62 19.98
C GLU A 29 -39.68 15.23 18.51
N GLY A 30 -40.37 14.37 17.78
CA GLY A 30 -41.54 13.54 17.98
C GLY A 30 -41.78 12.80 16.66
N GLY A 31 -42.11 11.52 16.75
CA GLY A 31 -42.95 10.76 15.80
C GLY A 31 -42.57 10.71 14.32
N ALA A 32 -42.18 9.53 13.85
CA ALA A 32 -43.03 8.76 12.93
C ALA A 32 -42.45 7.35 12.73
N ALA A 33 -43.32 6.38 12.92
CA ALA A 33 -43.09 4.97 12.67
C ALA A 33 -42.59 4.71 11.24
N ALA A 34 -41.44 4.07 11.13
CA ALA A 34 -41.09 3.29 9.95
C ALA A 34 -40.56 1.95 10.44
N ALA A 35 -41.43 0.95 10.30
CA ALA A 35 -41.17 -0.43 10.64
C ALA A 35 -39.86 -0.92 9.99
N SER A 36 -38.95 -1.36 10.85
CA SER A 36 -37.84 -2.24 10.54
C SER A 36 -38.39 -3.58 10.02
N LEU A 37 -38.49 -3.70 8.70
CA LEU A 37 -38.59 -4.99 8.05
C LEU A 37 -37.16 -5.47 7.80
N SER A 38 -36.75 -6.38 8.69
CA SER A 38 -35.61 -7.29 8.55
C SER A 38 -35.51 -7.80 7.10
N LEU A 39 -34.47 -7.33 6.40
CA LEU A 39 -34.08 -7.78 5.06
C LEU A 39 -32.89 -8.75 5.15
N ALA A 40 -32.88 -9.59 6.19
CA ALA A 40 -31.89 -10.63 6.43
C ALA A 40 -32.63 -11.95 6.63
N ASP A 41 -33.20 -12.46 5.54
CA ASP A 41 -33.51 -13.88 5.28
C ASP A 41 -34.36 -13.94 4.00
N VAL A 42 -33.75 -13.58 2.87
CA VAL A 42 -34.17 -14.16 1.59
C VAL A 42 -33.13 -15.19 1.25
N GLU A 43 -33.34 -16.35 1.84
CA GLU A 43 -32.72 -17.62 1.48
C GLU A 43 -32.85 -17.78 -0.04
N MET A 44 -31.77 -17.47 -0.76
CA MET A 44 -31.66 -17.64 -2.20
C MET A 44 -31.49 -19.15 -2.47
N GLN A 45 -32.52 -19.93 -2.13
CA GLN A 45 -32.61 -21.32 -2.51
C GLN A 45 -32.67 -21.41 -4.03
N SER A 46 -31.52 -21.76 -4.61
CA SER A 46 -31.34 -22.66 -5.75
C SER A 46 -32.51 -22.79 -6.73
N VAL A 47 -33.06 -21.65 -7.22
CA VAL A 47 -34.07 -21.68 -8.27
C VAL A 47 -33.40 -22.25 -9.50
N GLY A 48 -33.79 -23.50 -9.77
CA GLY A 48 -33.09 -24.41 -10.62
C GLY A 48 -32.67 -23.79 -11.94
N LYS A 49 -31.46 -24.20 -12.32
CA LYS A 49 -30.89 -24.32 -13.66
C LYS A 49 -31.89 -24.97 -14.63
N LYS A 50 -33.03 -24.32 -14.90
CA LYS A 50 -33.93 -24.65 -15.99
C LYS A 50 -33.28 -24.07 -17.22
N ARG A 51 -32.57 -24.97 -17.92
CA ARG A 51 -32.07 -24.78 -19.28
C ARG A 51 -33.06 -23.88 -20.04
N ALA A 52 -32.63 -22.67 -20.34
CA ALA A 52 -33.30 -21.82 -21.30
C ALA A 52 -33.33 -22.61 -22.61
N VAL A 53 -34.48 -23.20 -22.90
CA VAL A 53 -34.73 -23.79 -24.22
C VAL A 53 -34.68 -22.60 -25.17
N PRO A 54 -33.75 -22.54 -26.13
CA PRO A 54 -33.75 -21.49 -27.13
C PRO A 54 -35.04 -21.66 -27.91
N VAL A 55 -36.06 -20.86 -27.59
CA VAL A 55 -37.23 -20.70 -28.46
C VAL A 55 -36.68 -20.00 -29.69
N SER A 56 -36.31 -20.81 -30.69
CA SER A 56 -35.62 -20.36 -31.89
C SER A 56 -36.43 -19.24 -32.52
N ALA A 57 -35.80 -18.09 -32.69
CA ALA A 57 -36.39 -16.94 -33.38
C ALA A 57 -36.84 -17.30 -34.82
N SER A 58 -36.38 -18.43 -35.38
CA SER A 58 -36.81 -18.96 -36.67
C SER A 58 -38.23 -19.54 -36.67
N ALA A 59 -38.76 -20.03 -35.54
CA ALA A 59 -40.12 -20.54 -35.47
C ALA A 59 -41.18 -19.41 -35.51
N TYR A 60 -40.83 -18.23 -34.97
CA TYR A 60 -41.71 -17.06 -34.95
C TYR A 60 -41.87 -16.38 -36.33
N SER A 61 -40.85 -16.42 -37.20
CA SER A 61 -40.94 -15.76 -38.51
C SER A 61 -41.75 -16.56 -39.54
N ALA A 62 -41.72 -17.91 -39.45
CA ALA A 62 -42.53 -18.79 -40.29
C ALA A 62 -44.03 -18.70 -39.95
N ALA A 63 -44.38 -18.60 -38.66
CA ALA A 63 -45.77 -18.45 -38.21
C ALA A 63 -46.40 -17.12 -38.66
N LYS A 64 -45.60 -16.04 -38.75
CA LYS A 64 -46.09 -14.71 -39.16
C LYS A 64 -46.52 -14.65 -40.63
N LYS A 65 -45.90 -15.44 -41.52
CA LYS A 65 -46.31 -15.53 -42.94
C LYS A 65 -47.63 -16.27 -43.13
N GLY A 66 -47.89 -17.33 -42.35
CA GLY A 66 -49.17 -18.06 -42.39
C GLY A 66 -50.34 -17.26 -41.82
N MET A 67 -50.09 -16.44 -40.80
CA MET A 67 -51.14 -15.70 -40.10
C MET A 67 -51.69 -14.52 -40.92
N GLY A 68 -50.86 -13.88 -41.77
CA GLY A 68 -51.32 -12.86 -42.71
C GLY A 68 -52.31 -13.43 -43.73
N LEU A 69 -52.02 -14.63 -44.25
CA LEU A 69 -52.85 -15.28 -45.26
C LEU A 69 -54.19 -15.77 -44.69
N ILE A 70 -54.19 -16.32 -43.47
CA ILE A 70 -55.43 -16.71 -42.77
C ILE A 70 -56.28 -15.48 -42.45
N SER A 71 -55.67 -14.37 -42.04
CA SER A 71 -56.36 -13.11 -41.76
C SER A 71 -57.02 -12.55 -43.03
N THR A 72 -56.28 -12.47 -44.14
CA THR A 72 -56.81 -12.03 -45.43
C THR A 72 -57.96 -12.92 -45.90
N ILE A 73 -57.84 -14.24 -45.81
CA ILE A 73 -58.92 -15.18 -46.15
C ILE A 73 -60.15 -14.93 -45.27
N THR A 74 -59.97 -14.74 -43.96
CA THR A 74 -61.08 -14.52 -43.02
C THR A 74 -61.82 -13.21 -43.32
N TYR A 75 -61.10 -12.12 -43.60
CA TYR A 75 -61.71 -10.85 -44.02
C TYR A 75 -62.42 -10.96 -45.38
N CYS A 76 -61.86 -11.70 -46.34
CA CYS A 76 -62.50 -11.96 -47.63
C CYS A 76 -63.76 -12.82 -47.49
N LEU A 77 -63.77 -13.81 -46.59
CA LEU A 77 -64.94 -14.64 -46.34
C LEU A 77 -66.07 -13.82 -45.68
N PHE A 78 -65.79 -13.08 -44.61
CA PHE A 78 -66.81 -12.23 -43.96
C PHE A 78 -67.27 -11.06 -44.85
N GLY A 79 -66.37 -10.45 -45.62
CA GLY A 79 -66.72 -9.41 -46.59
C GLY A 79 -67.54 -9.97 -47.75
N GLY A 80 -67.16 -11.15 -48.25
CA GLY A 80 -67.87 -11.86 -49.31
C GLY A 80 -69.28 -12.26 -48.90
N THR A 81 -69.50 -12.71 -47.66
CA THR A 81 -70.84 -13.05 -47.17
C THR A 81 -71.75 -11.83 -47.09
N ILE A 82 -71.23 -10.66 -46.70
CA ILE A 82 -72.02 -9.42 -46.64
C ILE A 82 -72.44 -8.97 -48.05
N VAL A 83 -71.52 -9.04 -49.01
CA VAL A 83 -71.78 -8.67 -50.42
C VAL A 83 -72.75 -9.66 -51.06
N ALA A 84 -72.56 -10.97 -50.84
CA ALA A 84 -73.45 -12.01 -51.35
C ALA A 84 -74.86 -11.93 -50.75
N CYS A 85 -74.98 -11.67 -49.44
CA CYS A 85 -76.27 -11.46 -48.78
C CYS A 85 -76.99 -10.21 -49.31
N SER A 86 -76.25 -9.12 -49.58
CA SER A 86 -76.81 -7.91 -50.19
C SER A 86 -77.35 -8.17 -51.59
N MET A 87 -76.64 -8.95 -52.41
CA MET A 87 -77.13 -9.36 -53.74
C MET A 87 -78.31 -10.34 -53.66
N ALA A 88 -78.33 -11.23 -52.68
CA ALA A 88 -79.45 -12.16 -52.51
C ALA A 88 -80.75 -11.44 -52.13
N MET A 89 -80.66 -10.37 -51.33
CA MET A 89 -81.81 -9.54 -50.94
C MET A 89 -82.44 -8.79 -52.13
N THR A 90 -81.67 -8.44 -53.18
CA THR A 90 -82.22 -7.74 -54.35
C THR A 90 -82.95 -8.67 -55.31
N ILE A 91 -82.63 -9.96 -55.30
CA ILE A 91 -83.18 -10.96 -56.23
C ILE A 91 -84.40 -11.67 -55.61
N TYR A 92 -84.40 -11.94 -54.31
CA TYR A 92 -85.44 -12.73 -53.63
C TYR A 92 -86.18 -11.92 -52.56
N SER A 93 -87.46 -11.60 -52.82
CA SER A 93 -88.32 -10.84 -51.90
C SER A 93 -89.11 -11.72 -50.92
N SER A 94 -88.43 -12.67 -50.26
CA SER A 94 -89.03 -13.50 -49.21
C SER A 94 -88.63 -13.01 -47.83
N PRO A 95 -89.57 -12.77 -46.89
CA PRO A 95 -89.26 -12.23 -45.57
C PRO A 95 -88.37 -13.15 -44.72
N LEU A 96 -88.46 -14.48 -44.94
CA LEU A 96 -87.60 -15.46 -44.26
C LEU A 96 -86.12 -15.29 -44.62
N ILE A 97 -85.83 -14.99 -45.89
CA ILE A 97 -84.46 -14.80 -46.38
C ILE A 97 -83.89 -13.50 -45.79
N GLN A 98 -84.69 -12.44 -45.74
CA GLN A 98 -84.27 -11.17 -45.16
C GLN A 98 -83.91 -11.30 -43.67
N ALA A 99 -84.69 -12.09 -42.90
CA ALA A 99 -84.41 -12.37 -41.49
C ALA A 99 -83.12 -13.21 -41.29
N ALA A 100 -82.87 -14.21 -42.14
CA ALA A 100 -81.65 -15.01 -42.06
C ALA A 100 -80.39 -14.21 -42.41
N CYS A 101 -80.48 -13.34 -43.42
CA CYS A 101 -79.36 -12.48 -43.83
C CYS A 101 -79.03 -11.39 -42.79
N SER A 102 -80.02 -10.83 -42.11
CA SER A 102 -79.78 -9.81 -41.07
C SER A 102 -79.02 -10.37 -39.87
N ILE A 103 -79.35 -11.58 -39.41
CA ILE A 103 -78.62 -12.28 -38.34
C ILE A 103 -77.17 -12.58 -38.76
N SER A 104 -76.97 -12.98 -40.02
CA SER A 104 -75.64 -13.27 -40.56
C SER A 104 -74.72 -12.05 -40.61
N ILE A 105 -75.27 -10.86 -40.89
CA ILE A 105 -74.52 -9.60 -40.86
C ILE A 105 -74.09 -9.25 -39.42
N ILE A 106 -74.98 -9.40 -38.43
CA ILE A 106 -74.66 -9.13 -37.02
C ILE A 106 -73.54 -10.06 -36.52
N LEU A 107 -73.64 -11.35 -36.81
CA LEU A 107 -72.60 -12.33 -36.46
C LEU A 107 -71.26 -12.02 -37.13
N SER A 108 -71.28 -11.56 -38.38
CA SER A 108 -70.07 -11.17 -39.11
C SER A 108 -69.37 -9.98 -38.45
N VAL A 109 -70.12 -8.95 -38.03
CA VAL A 109 -69.55 -7.80 -37.32
C VAL A 109 -68.97 -8.20 -35.96
N TYR A 110 -69.66 -9.08 -35.22
CA TYR A 110 -69.20 -9.55 -33.92
C TYR A 110 -67.91 -10.40 -34.02
N GLY A 111 -67.80 -11.24 -35.05
CA GLY A 111 -66.58 -12.02 -35.31
C GLY A 111 -65.35 -11.14 -35.57
N LEU A 112 -65.52 -9.99 -36.23
CA LEU A 112 -64.43 -9.04 -36.47
C LEU A 112 -63.92 -8.37 -35.18
N ASP A 113 -64.80 -8.03 -34.23
CA ASP A 113 -64.37 -7.44 -32.95
C ASP A 113 -63.62 -8.46 -32.07
N GLN A 114 -64.12 -9.70 -32.00
CA GLN A 114 -63.44 -10.78 -31.29
C GLN A 114 -62.04 -11.04 -31.86
N ARG A 115 -61.90 -11.02 -33.19
CA ARG A 115 -60.59 -11.19 -33.84
C ARG A 115 -59.61 -10.06 -33.47
N ARG A 116 -60.08 -8.81 -33.46
CA ARG A 116 -59.26 -7.65 -33.02
C ARG A 116 -58.82 -7.73 -31.56
N ARG A 117 -59.60 -8.39 -30.70
CA ARG A 117 -59.21 -8.63 -29.29
C ARG A 117 -58.14 -9.71 -29.19
N LEU A 118 -58.24 -10.78 -29.97
CA LEU A 118 -57.22 -11.83 -30.04
C LEU A 118 -55.89 -11.30 -30.57
N ASP A 119 -55.90 -10.50 -31.63
CA ASP A 119 -54.67 -9.90 -32.18
C ASP A 119 -53.98 -8.98 -31.15
N ARG A 120 -54.75 -8.28 -30.30
CA ARG A 120 -54.22 -7.47 -29.19
C ARG A 120 -53.61 -8.32 -28.06
N MET A 121 -54.08 -9.55 -27.85
CA MET A 121 -53.48 -10.44 -26.83
C MET A 121 -52.11 -10.96 -27.29
N ASP A 122 -51.92 -11.20 -28.58
CA ASP A 122 -50.63 -11.64 -29.10
C ASP A 122 -49.59 -10.53 -29.09
N THR A 123 -49.99 -9.27 -29.32
CA THR A 123 -49.10 -8.12 -29.13
C THR A 123 -48.71 -7.91 -27.67
N LEU A 124 -49.63 -8.14 -26.72
CA LEU A 124 -49.33 -8.12 -25.29
C LEU A 124 -48.37 -9.24 -24.88
N ARG A 125 -48.54 -10.47 -25.39
CA ARG A 125 -47.59 -11.57 -25.15
C ARG A 125 -46.20 -11.25 -25.70
N ALA A 126 -46.14 -10.66 -26.89
CA ALA A 126 -44.87 -10.22 -27.48
C ALA A 126 -44.20 -9.12 -26.63
N ALA A 127 -44.97 -8.14 -26.16
CA ALA A 127 -44.49 -7.09 -25.26
C ALA A 127 -43.99 -7.69 -23.93
N LEU A 128 -44.73 -8.62 -23.34
CA LEU A 128 -44.36 -9.27 -22.08
C LEU A 128 -43.10 -10.13 -22.23
N ASN A 129 -42.94 -10.82 -23.36
CA ASN A 129 -41.71 -11.56 -23.67
C ASN A 129 -40.52 -10.61 -23.85
N LYS A 130 -40.72 -9.44 -24.48
CA LYS A 130 -39.68 -8.41 -24.61
C LYS A 130 -39.28 -7.85 -23.25
N VAL A 131 -40.24 -7.56 -22.38
CA VAL A 131 -39.97 -7.11 -21.00
C VAL A 131 -39.22 -8.18 -20.22
N ARG A 132 -39.61 -9.45 -20.31
CA ARG A 132 -38.87 -10.57 -19.67
C ARG A 132 -37.44 -10.68 -20.18
N ALA A 133 -37.23 -10.52 -21.49
CA ALA A 133 -35.88 -10.54 -22.06
C ALA A 133 -35.04 -9.36 -21.54
N GLU A 134 -35.63 -8.18 -21.43
CA GLU A 134 -34.96 -6.98 -20.90
C GLU A 134 -34.62 -7.12 -19.42
N VAL A 135 -35.54 -7.64 -18.60
CA VAL A 135 -35.28 -7.92 -17.18
C VAL A 135 -34.16 -8.94 -17.02
N ASN A 136 -34.16 -10.01 -17.81
CA ASN A 136 -33.06 -11.00 -17.77
C ASN A 136 -31.72 -10.39 -18.20
N ARG A 137 -31.72 -9.48 -19.18
CA ARG A 137 -30.53 -8.73 -19.59
C ARG A 137 -30.02 -7.84 -18.46
N MET A 138 -30.92 -7.08 -17.82
CA MET A 138 -30.58 -6.21 -16.70
C MET A 138 -30.08 -6.99 -15.48
N MET A 139 -30.68 -8.16 -15.18
CA MET A 139 -30.16 -9.04 -14.12
C MET A 139 -28.74 -9.50 -14.43
N THR A 140 -28.49 -9.93 -15.66
CA THR A 140 -27.14 -10.36 -16.09
C THR A 140 -26.12 -9.22 -16.00
N GLU A 141 -26.52 -7.99 -16.37
CA GLU A 141 -25.68 -6.80 -16.25
C GLU A 141 -25.42 -6.41 -14.80
N ASN A 142 -26.43 -6.52 -13.94
CA ASN A 142 -26.30 -6.24 -12.51
C ASN A 142 -25.39 -7.27 -11.82
N ASP A 143 -25.52 -8.55 -12.15
CA ASP A 143 -24.62 -9.61 -11.67
C ASP A 143 -23.16 -9.33 -12.10
N LYS A 144 -22.96 -8.89 -13.34
CA LYS A 144 -21.64 -8.51 -13.86
C LYS A 144 -21.06 -7.31 -13.11
N LEU A 145 -21.84 -6.25 -12.93
CA LEU A 145 -21.42 -5.06 -12.19
C LEU A 145 -21.09 -5.38 -10.72
N THR A 146 -21.90 -6.23 -10.08
CA THR A 146 -21.64 -6.70 -8.71
C THR A 146 -20.32 -7.48 -8.65
N HIS A 147 -20.04 -8.33 -9.63
CA HIS A 147 -18.77 -9.03 -9.72
C HIS A 147 -17.57 -8.08 -9.94
N GLU A 148 -17.72 -7.09 -10.81
CA GLU A 148 -16.69 -6.07 -11.05
C GLU A 148 -16.44 -5.23 -9.79
N ASN A 149 -17.48 -4.87 -9.05
CA ASN A 149 -17.37 -4.13 -7.80
C ASN A 149 -16.64 -4.95 -6.72
N ASN A 150 -16.97 -6.24 -6.57
CA ASN A 150 -16.27 -7.14 -5.65
C ASN A 150 -14.79 -7.29 -6.01
N LYS A 151 -14.45 -7.29 -7.30
CA LYS A 151 -13.06 -7.34 -7.77
C LYS A 151 -12.32 -6.05 -7.43
N LEU A 152 -12.95 -4.90 -7.64
CA LEU A 152 -12.36 -3.59 -7.29
C LEU A 152 -12.16 -3.47 -5.77
N GLU A 153 -13.09 -3.96 -4.96
CA GLU A 153 -12.95 -3.99 -3.50
C GLU A 153 -11.78 -4.87 -3.06
N ALA A 154 -11.61 -6.05 -3.68
CA ALA A 154 -10.46 -6.91 -3.43
C ALA A 154 -9.13 -6.26 -3.84
N GLU A 155 -9.10 -5.53 -4.96
CA GLU A 155 -7.92 -4.76 -5.39
C GLU A 155 -7.62 -3.60 -4.43
N ALA A 156 -8.63 -2.87 -3.96
CA ALA A 156 -8.47 -1.81 -2.97
C ALA A 156 -7.92 -2.35 -1.63
N ASN A 157 -8.42 -3.49 -1.17
CA ASN A 157 -7.90 -4.16 0.03
C ASN A 157 -6.44 -4.58 -0.14
N ARG A 158 -6.07 -5.11 -1.31
CA ARG A 158 -4.66 -5.42 -1.62
C ARG A 158 -3.76 -4.19 -1.60
N VAL A 159 -4.22 -3.06 -2.14
CA VAL A 159 -3.47 -1.81 -2.10
C VAL A 159 -3.27 -1.33 -0.67
N LYS A 160 -4.33 -1.35 0.15
CA LYS A 160 -4.26 -1.01 1.58
C LYS A 160 -3.29 -1.91 2.36
N ASP A 161 -3.29 -3.21 2.07
CA ASP A 161 -2.32 -4.14 2.67
C ASP A 161 -0.88 -3.82 2.25
N MET A 162 -0.65 -3.44 1.00
CA MET A 162 0.66 -3.00 0.53
C MET A 162 1.10 -1.70 1.20
N GLU A 163 0.21 -0.72 1.37
CA GLU A 163 0.48 0.52 2.11
C GLU A 163 0.86 0.23 3.57
N ASN A 164 0.12 -0.65 4.25
CA ASN A 164 0.42 -1.06 5.62
C ASN A 164 1.81 -1.73 5.72
N ARG A 165 2.15 -2.60 4.77
CA ARG A 165 3.47 -3.24 4.71
C ARG A 165 4.58 -2.22 4.44
N LEU A 166 4.35 -1.29 3.53
CA LEU A 166 5.31 -0.24 3.20
C LEU A 166 5.56 0.67 4.42
N ASN A 167 4.50 1.04 5.14
CA ASN A 167 4.58 1.85 6.35
C ASN A 167 5.30 1.11 7.49
N GLY A 168 5.10 -0.22 7.59
CA GLY A 168 5.85 -1.08 8.49
C GLY A 168 7.36 -1.09 8.18
N ILE A 169 7.73 -1.18 6.90
CA ILE A 169 9.14 -1.13 6.45
C ILE A 169 9.76 0.25 6.71
N LEU A 170 9.05 1.34 6.39
CA LEU A 170 9.51 2.70 6.69
C LEU A 170 9.74 2.90 8.19
N SER A 171 8.85 2.37 9.02
CA SER A 171 8.96 2.42 10.49
C SER A 171 10.13 1.60 11.03
N SER A 172 10.48 0.48 10.39
CA SER A 172 11.66 -0.32 10.78
C SER A 172 12.96 0.29 10.25
N GLN A 173 13.00 0.73 8.99
CA GLN A 173 14.18 1.34 8.39
C GLN A 173 14.55 2.67 9.06
N GLY A 174 13.57 3.48 9.46
CA GLY A 174 13.83 4.71 10.24
C GLY A 174 14.51 4.43 11.59
N LYS A 175 14.20 3.30 12.23
CA LYS A 175 14.84 2.88 13.49
C LYS A 175 16.25 2.33 13.25
N ASP A 176 16.45 1.58 12.16
CA ASP A 176 17.76 1.00 11.83
C ASP A 176 18.77 2.08 11.41
N VAL A 177 18.35 3.12 10.70
CA VAL A 177 19.24 4.25 10.35
C VAL A 177 19.66 5.02 11.60
N ALA A 178 18.74 5.27 12.54
CA ALA A 178 19.08 5.93 13.79
C ALA A 178 20.03 5.08 14.65
N ALA A 179 19.78 3.77 14.73
CA ALA A 179 20.66 2.83 15.43
C ALA A 179 22.06 2.75 14.76
N PHE A 180 22.12 2.74 13.43
CA PHE A 180 23.36 2.75 12.67
C PHE A 180 24.17 4.03 12.89
N VAL A 181 23.54 5.21 12.82
CA VAL A 181 24.20 6.49 13.12
C VAL A 181 24.72 6.51 14.55
N SER A 182 23.95 5.98 15.51
CA SER A 182 24.41 5.84 16.89
C SER A 182 25.63 4.94 17.00
N LYS A 183 25.67 3.82 16.28
CA LYS A 183 26.81 2.89 16.28
C LYS A 183 28.05 3.46 15.59
N VAL A 184 27.88 4.24 14.52
CA VAL A 184 29.00 4.95 13.89
C VAL A 184 29.59 6.00 14.83
N LYS A 185 28.74 6.74 15.57
CA LYS A 185 29.22 7.69 16.60
C LYS A 185 29.95 6.98 17.75
N GLU A 186 29.43 5.85 18.21
CA GLU A 186 30.08 5.03 19.24
C GLU A 186 31.44 4.51 18.77
N ASN A 187 31.51 3.98 17.54
CA ASN A 187 32.77 3.53 16.94
C ASN A 187 33.77 4.69 16.77
N GLN A 188 33.29 5.88 16.37
CA GLN A 188 34.15 7.06 16.26
C GLN A 188 34.75 7.43 17.61
N ALA A 189 33.96 7.43 18.68
CA ALA A 189 34.44 7.70 20.03
C ALA A 189 35.50 6.67 20.49
N VAL A 190 35.28 5.38 20.20
CA VAL A 190 36.26 4.32 20.49
C VAL A 190 37.55 4.52 19.68
N LEU A 191 37.47 4.93 18.42
CA LEU A 191 38.65 5.21 17.61
C LEU A 191 39.45 6.40 18.16
N ASP A 192 38.76 7.43 18.66
CA ASP A 192 39.42 8.59 19.25
C ASP A 192 40.07 8.25 20.61
N GLU A 193 39.46 7.36 21.40
CA GLU A 193 40.07 6.79 22.61
C GLU A 193 41.33 5.97 22.28
N ILE A 194 41.28 5.09 21.27
CA ILE A 194 42.43 4.30 20.81
C ILE A 194 43.55 5.23 20.35
N LYS A 195 43.25 6.27 19.56
CA LYS A 195 44.25 7.26 19.15
C LYS A 195 44.88 7.95 20.37
N GLY A 196 44.08 8.35 21.36
CA GLY A 196 44.57 8.95 22.60
C GLY A 196 45.54 8.02 23.33
N CYS A 197 45.19 6.73 23.48
CA CYS A 197 46.06 5.73 24.08
C CYS A 197 47.37 5.55 23.30
N MET A 198 47.30 5.48 21.96
CA MET A 198 48.48 5.32 21.11
C MET A 198 49.41 6.52 21.20
N LYS A 199 48.86 7.75 21.15
CA LYS A 199 49.67 8.94 21.31
C LYS A 199 50.31 8.97 22.71
N ALA A 200 49.55 8.67 23.77
CA ALA A 200 50.07 8.64 25.15
C ALA A 200 51.21 7.61 25.32
N GLN A 201 51.06 6.44 24.71
CA GLN A 201 52.10 5.41 24.68
C GLN A 201 53.37 5.92 23.98
N VAL A 202 53.24 6.51 22.79
CA VAL A 202 54.37 7.11 22.06
C VAL A 202 55.04 8.20 22.88
N SER A 203 54.27 9.07 23.53
CA SER A 203 54.81 10.12 24.42
C SER A 203 55.59 9.53 25.59
N GLN A 204 55.08 8.48 26.22
CA GLN A 204 55.78 7.77 27.29
C GLN A 204 57.08 7.12 26.81
N ASP A 205 57.06 6.50 25.63
CA ASP A 205 58.22 5.86 25.03
C ASP A 205 59.30 6.91 24.67
N ILE A 206 58.91 8.06 24.12
CA ILE A 206 59.82 9.18 23.84
C ILE A 206 60.47 9.68 25.13
N VAL A 207 59.67 9.93 26.20
CA VAL A 207 60.21 10.36 27.50
C VAL A 207 61.15 9.32 28.09
N THR A 208 60.83 8.04 27.97
CA THR A 208 61.69 6.95 28.44
C THR A 208 63.02 6.91 27.67
N VAL A 209 62.99 7.11 26.35
CA VAL A 209 64.21 7.14 25.54
C VAL A 209 65.05 8.38 25.85
N LEU A 210 64.42 9.51 26.15
CA LEU A 210 65.10 10.73 26.59
C LEU A 210 65.84 10.50 27.90
N MET A 211 65.15 9.95 28.90
CA MET A 211 65.74 9.64 30.21
C MET A 211 66.88 8.61 30.11
N ASN A 212 66.85 7.73 29.10
CA ASN A 212 67.92 6.77 28.84
C ASN A 212 69.02 7.31 27.90
N ALA A 213 68.85 8.51 27.34
CA ALA A 213 69.84 9.15 26.48
C ALA A 213 70.82 9.98 27.32
N ASP A 214 70.29 10.71 28.31
CA ASP A 214 71.03 11.43 29.35
C ASP A 214 71.84 10.43 30.19
N ARG A 215 73.18 10.43 30.02
CA ARG A 215 74.07 9.49 30.71
C ARG A 215 74.66 10.05 31.99
N ASP A 216 74.75 11.36 32.08
CA ASP A 216 75.39 12.10 33.17
C ASP A 216 74.38 12.74 34.13
N GLU A 217 73.08 12.54 33.88
CA GLU A 217 71.95 12.97 34.71
C GLU A 217 71.86 14.49 34.89
N ASP A 218 72.42 15.26 33.94
CA ASP A 218 72.47 16.71 34.01
C ASP A 218 71.23 17.39 33.38
N CYS A 219 70.36 16.60 32.75
CA CYS A 219 69.14 17.02 32.06
C CYS A 219 69.37 17.99 30.88
N ILE A 220 70.59 18.06 30.35
CA ILE A 220 70.99 18.88 29.20
C ILE A 220 71.42 17.94 28.07
N ILE A 221 70.72 18.00 26.94
CA ILE A 221 70.99 17.09 25.83
C ILE A 221 72.14 17.62 24.99
N ASP A 222 73.26 16.93 25.04
CA ASP A 222 74.46 17.29 24.28
C ASP A 222 74.28 17.02 22.77
N PRO A 223 74.98 17.76 21.88
CA PRO A 223 74.88 17.56 20.42
C PRO A 223 75.22 16.15 19.94
N GLU A 224 76.02 15.41 20.71
CA GLU A 224 76.34 13.99 20.44
C GLU A 224 75.20 13.06 20.85
N GLU A 225 74.55 13.34 21.99
CA GLU A 225 73.40 12.60 22.49
C GLU A 225 72.16 12.80 21.62
N VAL A 226 71.97 14.00 21.06
CA VAL A 226 70.92 14.32 20.09
C VAL A 226 70.95 13.32 18.92
N LYS A 227 72.13 12.97 18.40
CA LYS A 227 72.25 11.99 17.29
C LYS A 227 71.81 10.59 17.71
N GLY A 228 72.18 10.17 18.92
CA GLY A 228 71.78 8.87 19.47
C GLY A 228 70.27 8.80 19.74
N LEU A 229 69.71 9.88 20.27
CA LEU A 229 68.28 10.06 20.49
C LEU A 229 67.50 9.97 19.18
N LEU A 230 67.91 10.70 18.14
CA LEU A 230 67.28 10.66 16.81
C LEU A 230 67.31 9.26 16.21
N PHE A 231 68.42 8.53 16.36
CA PHE A 231 68.51 7.16 15.88
C PHE A 231 67.52 6.22 16.60
N ARG A 232 67.38 6.35 17.93
CA ARG A 232 66.40 5.58 18.71
C ARG A 232 64.96 5.97 18.39
N LEU A 233 64.70 7.26 18.19
CA LEU A 233 63.37 7.76 17.84
C LEU A 233 62.90 7.25 16.48
N ARG A 234 63.81 7.15 15.50
CA ARG A 234 63.53 6.54 14.19
C ARG A 234 63.25 5.05 14.25
N ALA A 235 63.67 4.36 15.31
CA ALA A 235 63.41 2.94 15.49
C ALA A 235 61.98 2.66 15.96
N PHE A 236 61.22 3.69 16.39
CA PHE A 236 59.81 3.50 16.75
C PHE A 236 58.92 3.35 15.52
N ASP A 237 58.12 2.29 15.51
CA ASP A 237 57.19 2.03 14.42
C ASP A 237 56.05 3.04 14.42
N GLY A 238 55.91 3.77 13.31
CA GLY A 238 54.82 4.72 13.09
C GLY A 238 55.05 6.12 13.65
N LEU A 239 56.24 6.41 14.18
CA LEU A 239 56.67 7.77 14.47
C LEU A 239 57.52 8.31 13.32
N ASP A 240 57.10 9.40 12.69
CA ASP A 240 57.92 10.14 11.74
C ASP A 240 58.45 11.41 12.42
N VAL A 241 59.77 11.58 12.37
CA VAL A 241 60.50 12.64 13.09
C VAL A 241 61.19 13.53 12.08
N ASN A 242 60.81 14.81 12.05
CA ASN A 242 61.53 15.79 11.27
C ASN A 242 62.81 16.21 12.00
N GLU A 243 63.94 15.65 11.59
CA GLU A 243 65.22 15.84 12.28
C GLU A 243 65.68 17.30 12.32
N ASP A 244 65.47 18.02 11.21
CA ASP A 244 65.93 19.40 11.07
C ASP A 244 65.11 20.32 11.98
N LYS A 245 63.79 20.14 12.00
CA LYS A 245 62.90 20.88 12.91
C LYS A 245 63.15 20.52 14.36
N PHE A 246 63.39 19.24 14.66
CA PHE A 246 63.69 18.77 16.02
C PHE A 246 64.95 19.45 16.57
N ARG A 247 66.04 19.45 15.79
CA ARG A 247 67.30 20.11 16.17
C ARG A 247 67.12 21.62 16.35
N PHE A 248 66.45 22.27 15.40
CA PHE A 248 66.19 23.71 15.46
C PHE A 248 65.39 24.12 16.71
N LEU A 249 64.35 23.36 17.06
CA LEU A 249 63.54 23.65 18.23
C LEU A 249 64.24 23.31 19.55
N LEU A 250 65.12 22.31 19.58
CA LEU A 250 65.98 22.03 20.72
C LEU A 250 66.93 23.21 20.99
N GLU A 251 67.66 23.65 19.96
CA GLU A 251 68.62 24.75 20.08
C GLU A 251 67.93 26.04 20.51
N LYS A 252 66.73 26.31 19.97
CA LYS A 252 65.94 27.50 20.31
C LYS A 252 65.42 27.48 21.76
N LYS A 253 65.02 26.31 22.28
CA LYS A 253 64.46 26.16 23.63
C LYS A 253 65.51 25.83 24.69
N GLY A 254 66.80 25.77 24.33
CA GLY A 254 67.93 25.66 25.27
C GLY A 254 68.36 24.23 25.61
N ASN A 255 68.12 23.25 24.73
CA ASN A 255 68.56 21.85 24.84
C ASN A 255 68.20 21.12 26.16
N SER A 256 67.25 21.64 26.93
CA SER A 256 66.80 20.99 28.17
C SER A 256 65.80 19.87 27.89
N ILE A 257 65.72 18.89 28.79
CA ILE A 257 64.66 17.86 28.74
C ILE A 257 63.26 18.50 28.75
N ASP A 258 63.07 19.59 29.51
CA ASP A 258 61.81 20.33 29.55
C ASP A 258 61.38 20.86 28.17
N ALA A 259 62.34 21.27 27.34
CA ALA A 259 62.06 21.67 25.97
C ALA A 259 61.48 20.53 25.14
N VAL A 260 62.03 19.32 25.31
CA VAL A 260 61.57 18.12 24.59
C VAL A 260 60.23 17.63 25.11
N VAL A 261 60.01 17.65 26.43
CA VAL A 261 58.70 17.37 27.02
C VAL A 261 57.66 18.37 26.51
N GLY A 262 58.03 19.62 26.30
CA GLY A 262 57.20 20.61 25.61
C GLY A 262 56.84 20.19 24.19
N LEU A 263 57.80 19.70 23.40
CA LEU A 263 57.55 19.18 22.05
C LEU A 263 56.69 17.91 22.03
N VAL A 264 56.79 17.08 23.07
CA VAL A 264 55.95 15.88 23.24
C VAL A 264 54.53 16.25 23.66
N LYS A 265 54.34 17.35 24.40
CA LYS A 265 52.99 17.87 24.69
C LYS A 265 52.29 18.33 23.42
N ASP A 266 53.01 18.97 22.50
CA ASP A 266 52.48 19.38 21.19
C ASP A 266 52.00 18.16 20.35
N LEU A 267 52.47 16.94 20.64
CA LEU A 267 51.99 15.69 20.02
C LEU A 267 50.63 15.22 20.57
N MET A 268 50.28 15.61 21.80
CA MET A 268 49.01 15.28 22.43
C MET A 268 47.86 16.10 21.90
N ASP A 269 48.14 17.31 21.42
CA ASP A 269 47.13 18.19 20.87
C ASP A 269 46.60 17.64 19.53
N ASP A 270 45.29 17.77 19.32
CA ASP A 270 44.61 17.30 18.10
C ASP A 270 44.66 18.33 16.97
N GLU A 271 45.11 19.55 17.25
CA GLU A 271 45.21 20.62 16.27
C GLU A 271 46.53 20.51 15.48
N PRO A 272 46.47 20.35 14.14
CA PRO A 272 47.67 20.31 13.33
C PRO A 272 48.33 21.70 13.31
N ASN A 273 49.40 21.86 14.06
CA ASN A 273 50.30 23.00 13.91
C ASN A 273 51.33 22.70 12.82
N ASP A 274 51.58 23.66 11.93
CA ASP A 274 52.62 23.56 10.88
C ASP A 274 54.03 23.35 11.48
N ASP A 275 54.18 23.63 12.77
CA ASP A 275 55.40 23.47 13.57
C ASP A 275 55.51 22.11 14.27
N THR A 276 54.61 21.16 13.98
CA THR A 276 54.68 19.80 14.55
C THR A 276 55.96 19.07 14.09
N VAL A 277 56.75 18.63 15.07
CA VAL A 277 58.00 17.88 14.84
C VAL A 277 57.76 16.39 14.68
N PHE A 278 56.75 15.90 15.39
CA PHE A 278 56.36 14.51 15.45
C PHE A 278 55.06 14.32 14.70
N THR A 279 55.06 13.39 13.74
CA THR A 279 53.83 12.95 13.08
C THR A 279 53.64 11.48 13.38
N VAL A 280 52.50 11.13 13.99
CA VAL A 280 52.14 9.73 14.28
C VAL A 280 51.32 9.19 13.12
N ASP A 281 51.78 8.12 12.49
CA ASP A 281 51.00 7.36 11.50
C ASP A 281 50.32 6.16 12.17
N PRO A 282 49.03 6.26 12.53
CA PRO A 282 48.32 5.18 13.22
C PRO A 282 48.25 3.89 12.38
N LYS A 283 48.34 3.97 11.04
CA LYS A 283 48.30 2.78 10.16
C LYS A 283 49.54 1.90 10.28
N ARG A 284 50.68 2.48 10.67
CA ARG A 284 51.93 1.72 10.85
C ARG A 284 51.96 1.05 12.21
N MET A 285 51.50 1.73 13.25
CA MET A 285 51.41 1.17 14.59
C MET A 285 50.43 -0.02 14.68
N ALA A 286 49.30 0.04 13.97
CA ALA A 286 48.28 -1.01 14.00
C ALA A 286 48.71 -2.35 13.36
N ARG A 287 49.85 -2.44 12.67
CA ARG A 287 50.33 -3.70 12.07
C ARG A 287 51.05 -4.61 13.05
N HIS A 288 51.43 -4.08 14.22
CA HIS A 288 52.25 -4.80 15.20
C HIS A 288 51.55 -5.00 16.55
N ALA A 289 50.33 -4.47 16.70
CA ALA A 289 49.42 -4.77 17.82
C ALA A 289 48.57 -6.01 17.51
#